data_AF-A0A0U3ED29-F1
#
_entry.id   AF-A0A0U3ED29-F1
#
_cell.length_a   1.000
_cell.length_b   1.000
_cell.length_c   1.000
_cell.angle_alpha   90.00
_cell.angle_beta   90.00
_cell.angle_gamma   90.00
#
_symmetry.space_group_name_H-M   'P 1'
#
loop_
_entity.id
_entity.type
_entity.pdbx_description
1 polymer ?
#
loop_
_entity_poly.entity_id
_entity_poly.type
_entity_poly.pdbx_seq_one_letter_code
_entity_poly.pdbx_strand_id
1 'polypeptide(L)'
;MSDDKNYWALPVVLHYYVCNKDFSVVDRLANSINPSVALQTLYDAVRNIESIFLSEGKKKEELCSTVKTLVKNEELDCGKVISIAKVEAESIAKLIKESFNKDVMNLLKVISIKALEGDCPLIQSS
;
A
#
# COMPACT_ATOMS: atom_id res chain seq x y z
N MET A 1 -12.81 -14.87 -16.63
CA MET A 1 -13.60 -13.82 -15.97
C MET A 1 -12.64 -13.01 -15.14
N SER A 2 -12.28 -11.84 -15.65
CA SER A 2 -11.43 -10.87 -14.98
C SER A 2 -12.24 -10.28 -13.83
N ASP A 3 -12.05 -10.83 -12.63
CA ASP A 3 -12.43 -10.12 -11.41
C ASP A 3 -11.65 -8.81 -11.41
N ASP A 4 -12.31 -7.72 -11.80
CA ASP A 4 -11.82 -6.35 -11.59
C ASP A 4 -11.82 -6.08 -10.08
N LYS A 5 -10.92 -6.77 -9.36
CA LYS A 5 -10.59 -6.44 -7.98
C LYS A 5 -9.87 -5.10 -8.05
N ASN A 6 -10.63 -4.05 -7.85
CA ASN A 6 -10.08 -2.70 -7.75
C ASN A 6 -9.32 -2.60 -6.43
N TYR A 7 -8.02 -2.91 -6.46
CA TYR A 7 -7.11 -2.75 -5.34
C TYR A 7 -6.84 -1.27 -5.10
N TRP A 8 -7.77 -0.58 -4.45
CA TRP A 8 -7.72 0.86 -4.26
C TRP A 8 -7.10 1.24 -2.92
N ALA A 9 -7.24 0.40 -1.90
CA ALA A 9 -6.79 0.73 -0.56
C ALA A 9 -5.28 0.48 -0.37
N LEU A 10 -4.75 -0.58 -0.98
CA LEU A 10 -3.33 -0.92 -0.89
C LEU A 10 -2.43 0.19 -1.47
N PRO A 11 -2.67 0.73 -2.69
CA PRO A 11 -1.92 1.88 -3.19
C PRO A 11 -1.97 3.09 -2.24
N VAL A 12 -3.13 3.37 -1.64
CA VAL A 12 -3.31 4.50 -0.70
C VAL A 12 -2.41 4.36 0.53
N VAL A 13 -2.37 3.17 1.14
CA VAL A 13 -1.48 2.97 2.31
C VAL A 13 -0.01 2.91 1.91
N LEU A 14 0.31 2.45 0.69
CA LEU A 14 1.68 2.46 0.18
C LEU A 14 2.17 3.88 -0.14
N HIS A 15 1.27 4.81 -0.47
CA HIS A 15 1.61 6.22 -0.69
C HIS A 15 2.22 6.88 0.56
N TYR A 16 1.96 6.37 1.76
CA TYR A 16 2.65 6.81 2.97
C TYR A 16 4.18 6.69 2.85
N TYR A 17 4.67 5.60 2.28
CA TYR A 17 6.11 5.41 2.07
C TYR A 17 6.67 6.43 1.08
N VAL A 18 5.91 6.74 0.02
CA VAL A 18 6.24 7.76 -0.97
C VAL A 18 6.37 9.14 -0.31
N CYS A 19 5.40 9.52 0.53
CA CYS A 19 5.44 10.79 1.26
C CYS A 19 6.59 10.90 2.26
N ASN A 20 7.04 9.76 2.79
CA ASN A 20 8.22 9.68 3.64
C ASN A 20 9.54 9.48 2.88
N LYS A 21 9.51 9.58 1.54
CA LYS A 21 10.66 9.38 0.64
C LYS A 21 11.30 7.99 0.74
N ASP A 22 10.57 7.00 1.27
CA ASP A 22 10.96 5.60 1.28
C ASP A 22 10.38 4.89 0.06
N PHE A 23 11.01 5.11 -1.10
CA PHE A 23 10.57 4.48 -2.35
C PHE A 23 10.91 3.00 -2.44
N SER A 24 11.62 2.44 -1.46
CA SER A 24 12.16 1.08 -1.53
C SER A 24 11.05 0.02 -1.64
N VAL A 25 9.92 0.23 -0.96
CA VAL A 25 8.77 -0.67 -0.98
C VAL A 25 8.12 -0.70 -2.37
N VAL A 26 7.77 0.47 -2.91
CA VAL A 26 7.06 0.59 -4.19
C VAL A 26 7.94 0.15 -5.36
N ASP A 27 9.24 0.45 -5.32
CA ASP A 27 10.22 0.04 -6.33
C ASP A 27 10.43 -1.49 -6.34
N ARG A 28 10.62 -2.10 -5.16
CA ARG A 28 10.76 -3.56 -5.04
C ARG A 28 9.52 -4.30 -5.51
N LEU A 29 8.32 -3.78 -5.26
CA LEU A 29 7.08 -4.37 -5.76
C LEU A 29 6.96 -4.23 -7.29
N ALA A 30 7.27 -3.04 -7.85
CA ALA A 30 7.15 -2.78 -9.28
C ALA A 30 8.12 -3.63 -10.11
N ASN A 31 9.33 -3.84 -9.59
CA ASN A 31 10.42 -4.51 -10.29
C ASN A 31 10.65 -5.95 -9.85
N SER A 32 9.74 -6.53 -9.06
CA SER A 32 9.91 -7.90 -8.60
C SER A 32 9.82 -8.91 -9.75
N ILE A 33 10.92 -9.62 -9.96
CA ILE A 33 10.99 -10.82 -10.81
C ILE A 33 11.01 -12.11 -9.98
N ASN A 34 11.04 -11.99 -8.65
CA ASN A 34 11.13 -13.10 -7.73
C ASN A 34 9.90 -13.12 -6.79
N PRO A 35 9.08 -14.19 -6.80
CA PRO A 35 7.87 -14.26 -5.99
C PRO A 35 8.13 -14.09 -4.49
N SER A 36 9.24 -14.64 -3.98
CA SER A 36 9.60 -14.52 -2.56
C SER A 36 9.90 -13.09 -2.17
N VAL A 37 10.57 -12.32 -3.04
CA VAL A 37 10.87 -10.90 -2.80
C VAL A 37 9.59 -10.06 -2.83
N ALA A 38 8.68 -10.33 -3.78
CA ALA A 38 7.37 -9.66 -3.84
C ALA A 38 6.56 -9.93 -2.57
N LEU A 39 6.46 -11.19 -2.16
CA LEU A 39 5.73 -11.60 -0.95
C LEU A 39 6.29 -10.94 0.30
N GLN A 40 7.60 -11.02 0.49
CA GLN A 40 8.25 -10.46 1.66
C GLN A 40 8.04 -8.95 1.72
N THR A 41 8.27 -8.24 0.60
CA THR A 41 8.08 -6.79 0.54
C THR A 41 6.63 -6.40 0.86
N LEU A 42 5.65 -7.12 0.31
CA LEU A 42 4.24 -6.84 0.54
C LEU A 42 3.84 -7.07 2.02
N TYR A 43 4.29 -8.17 2.62
CA TYR A 43 4.00 -8.47 4.02
C TYR A 43 4.68 -7.48 4.98
N ASP A 44 5.96 -7.18 4.74
CA ASP A 44 6.71 -6.23 5.57
C ASP A 44 6.08 -4.83 5.50
N ALA A 45 5.67 -4.41 4.31
CA ALA A 45 5.02 -3.11 4.10
C ALA A 45 3.70 -2.99 4.88
N VAL A 46 2.80 -3.95 4.74
CA VAL A 46 1.49 -3.93 5.41
C VAL A 46 1.65 -4.06 6.92
N ARG A 47 2.52 -4.96 7.38
CA ARG A 47 2.78 -5.14 8.82
C ARG A 47 3.33 -3.88 9.46
N ASN A 48 4.22 -3.18 8.76
CA ASN A 48 4.78 -1.92 9.26
C ASN A 48 3.72 -0.81 9.29
N ILE A 49 2.84 -0.72 8.27
CA ILE A 49 1.68 0.20 8.30
C ILE A 49 0.76 -0.09 9.49
N GLU A 50 0.42 -1.35 9.74
CA GLU A 50 -0.36 -1.75 10.92
C GLU A 50 0.34 -1.34 12.22
N SER A 51 1.65 -1.60 12.32
CA SER A 51 2.43 -1.20 13.49
C SER A 51 2.43 0.31 13.71
N ILE A 52 2.55 1.11 12.64
CA ILE A 52 2.48 2.57 12.72
C ILE A 52 1.10 3.02 13.19
N PHE A 53 0.03 2.45 12.64
CA PHE A 53 -1.34 2.81 13.02
C PHE A 53 -1.69 2.46 14.47
N LEU A 54 -1.16 1.34 14.98
CA LEU A 54 -1.34 0.92 16.36
C LEU A 54 -0.44 1.69 17.34
N SER A 55 0.65 2.30 16.86
CA SER A 55 1.50 3.16 17.67
C SER A 55 0.86 4.51 17.98
N GLU A 56 1.31 5.18 19.04
CA GLU A 56 0.95 6.58 19.30
C GLU A 56 2.00 7.53 18.73
N GLY A 57 1.56 8.72 18.30
CA GLY A 57 2.44 9.82 17.92
C GLY A 57 2.44 10.18 16.43
N LYS A 58 3.43 11.02 16.06
CA LYS A 58 3.48 11.75 14.78
C LYS A 58 3.30 10.85 13.55
N LYS A 59 3.91 9.66 13.52
CA LYS A 59 3.83 8.75 12.37
C LYS A 59 2.41 8.24 12.10
N LYS A 60 1.61 8.02 13.15
CA LYS A 60 0.19 7.65 12.99
C LYS A 60 -0.62 8.80 12.39
N GLU A 61 -0.37 10.01 12.85
CA GLU A 61 -1.02 11.22 12.33
C GLU A 61 -0.64 11.44 10.86
N GLU A 62 0.63 11.26 10.50
CA GLU A 62 1.14 11.32 9.12
C GLU A 62 0.46 10.27 8.22
N LEU A 63 0.40 9.03 8.68
CA LEU A 63 -0.30 7.94 7.98
C LEU A 63 -1.78 8.27 7.75
N CYS A 64 -2.50 8.65 8.80
CA CYS A 64 -3.92 8.94 8.68
C CYS A 64 -4.22 10.23 7.92
N SER A 65 -3.33 11.21 7.95
CA SER A 65 -3.40 12.41 7.10
C SER A 65 -3.21 12.05 5.63
N THR A 66 -2.27 11.17 5.32
CA THR A 66 -2.05 10.64 3.96
C THR A 66 -3.30 9.95 3.44
N VAL A 67 -3.88 9.04 4.24
CA VAL A 67 -5.12 8.34 3.89
C VAL A 67 -6.27 9.34 3.64
N LYS A 68 -6.46 10.32 4.52
CA LYS A 68 -7.52 11.35 4.36
C LYS A 68 -7.34 12.22 3.12
N THR A 69 -6.10 12.51 2.75
CA THR A 69 -5.79 13.33 1.57
C THR A 69 -6.20 12.63 0.28
N LEU A 70 -5.97 11.31 0.21
CA LEU A 70 -6.27 10.50 -0.97
C LEU A 70 -7.71 9.99 -0.99
N VAL A 71 -8.28 9.69 0.18
CA VAL A 71 -9.64 9.18 0.32
C VAL A 71 -10.56 10.34 0.70
N LYS A 72 -11.12 11.00 -0.32
CA LYS A 72 -12.09 12.12 -0.17
C LYS A 72 -13.48 11.68 0.33
N ASN A 73 -13.58 10.51 0.97
CA ASN A 73 -14.82 9.96 1.49
C ASN A 73 -14.80 10.04 3.01
N GLU A 74 -15.67 10.88 3.57
CA GLU A 74 -15.79 11.13 5.02
C GLU A 74 -16.25 9.89 5.81
N GLU A 75 -16.83 8.89 5.15
CA GLU A 75 -17.29 7.64 5.78
C GLU A 75 -16.16 6.59 5.97
N LEU A 76 -14.98 6.82 5.36
CA LEU A 76 -13.85 5.91 5.44
C LEU A 76 -12.79 6.46 6.40
N ASP A 77 -12.77 5.93 7.61
CA ASP A 77 -11.68 6.20 8.54
C ASP A 77 -10.36 5.51 8.14
N CYS A 78 -9.27 6.03 8.67
CA CYS A 78 -7.91 5.54 8.44
C CYS A 78 -7.75 4.04 8.74
N GLY A 79 -8.35 3.54 9.82
CA GLY A 79 -8.26 2.13 10.22
C GLY A 79 -9.02 1.20 9.27
N LYS A 80 -10.16 1.65 8.75
CA LYS A 80 -10.94 0.91 7.74
C LYS A 80 -10.18 0.78 6.43
N VAL A 81 -9.52 1.84 5.97
CA VAL A 81 -8.68 1.79 4.76
C VAL A 81 -7.51 0.82 4.96
N ILE A 82 -6.82 0.86 6.11
CA ILE A 82 -5.73 -0.07 6.43
C ILE A 82 -6.22 -1.52 6.46
N SER A 83 -7.40 -1.76 7.04
CA SER A 83 -8.00 -3.10 7.10
C SER A 83 -8.31 -3.65 5.71
N ILE A 84 -8.82 -2.82 4.79
CA ILE A 84 -9.07 -3.20 3.40
C ILE A 84 -7.74 -3.46 2.68
N ALA A 85 -6.75 -2.59 2.84
CA ALA A 85 -5.42 -2.76 2.25
C ALA A 85 -4.76 -4.08 2.68
N LYS A 86 -4.98 -4.53 3.91
CA LYS A 86 -4.52 -5.84 4.38
C LYS A 86 -5.17 -6.99 3.62
N VAL A 87 -6.50 -6.98 3.48
CA VAL A 87 -7.24 -8.01 2.73
C VAL A 87 -6.80 -8.05 1.26
N GLU A 88 -6.57 -6.88 0.68
CA GLU A 88 -6.02 -6.72 -0.66
C GLU A 88 -4.62 -7.35 -0.78
N ALA A 89 -3.73 -7.04 0.15
CA ALA A 89 -2.39 -7.61 0.20
C ALA A 89 -2.38 -9.14 0.39
N GLU A 90 -3.24 -9.68 1.25
CA GLU A 90 -3.40 -11.13 1.42
C GLU A 90 -3.90 -11.79 0.14
N SER A 91 -4.83 -11.16 -0.57
CA SER A 91 -5.32 -11.64 -1.86
C SER A 91 -4.22 -11.67 -2.92
N ILE A 92 -3.39 -10.61 -3.00
CA ILE A 92 -2.26 -10.56 -3.92
C ILE A 92 -1.19 -11.58 -3.52
N ALA A 93 -0.91 -11.74 -2.23
CA ALA A 93 0.03 -12.73 -1.73
C ALA A 93 -0.40 -14.16 -2.09
N LYS A 94 -1.70 -14.45 -2.04
CA LYS A 94 -2.24 -15.72 -2.52
C LYS A 94 -1.98 -15.91 -4.02
N LEU A 95 -2.25 -14.89 -4.84
CA LEU A 95 -1.96 -14.93 -6.28
C LEU A 95 -0.47 -15.16 -6.58
N ILE A 96 0.43 -14.51 -5.84
CA ILE A 96 1.88 -14.72 -5.98
C ILE A 96 2.26 -16.18 -5.66
N LYS A 97 1.69 -16.76 -4.59
CA LYS A 97 1.99 -18.14 -4.18
C LYS A 97 1.46 -19.19 -5.16
N GLU A 98 0.27 -18.95 -5.72
CA GLU A 98 -0.40 -19.91 -6.59
C GLU A 98 0.09 -19.84 -8.04
N SER A 99 0.41 -18.64 -8.53
CA SER A 99 0.64 -18.41 -9.96
C SER A 99 1.45 -17.12 -10.21
N PHE A 100 2.72 -17.09 -9.80
CA PHE A 100 3.59 -15.97 -10.12
C PHE A 100 3.91 -15.93 -11.62
N ASN A 101 3.20 -15.07 -12.35
CA ASN A 101 3.27 -14.93 -13.80
C ASN A 101 3.27 -13.45 -14.21
N LYS A 102 3.24 -13.20 -15.53
CA LYS A 102 3.26 -11.85 -16.09
C LYS A 102 2.09 -10.97 -15.61
N ASP A 103 0.92 -11.54 -15.40
CA ASP A 103 -0.26 -10.79 -14.98
C ASP A 103 -0.15 -10.35 -13.52
N VAL A 104 0.37 -11.22 -12.64
CA VAL A 104 0.67 -10.86 -11.25
C VAL A 104 1.77 -9.79 -11.19
N MET A 105 2.82 -9.90 -12.00
CA MET A 105 3.86 -8.86 -12.10
C MET A 105 3.28 -7.52 -12.59
N ASN A 106 2.39 -7.55 -13.58
CA ASN A 106 1.71 -6.35 -14.06
C ASN A 106 0.80 -5.74 -12.99
N LEU A 107 0.09 -6.57 -12.23
CA LEU A 107 -0.73 -6.11 -11.12
C LEU A 107 0.11 -5.39 -10.05
N LEU A 108 1.25 -5.98 -9.65
CA LEU A 108 2.18 -5.35 -8.70
C LEU A 108 2.68 -4.00 -9.22
N LYS A 109 3.03 -3.92 -10.52
CA LYS A 109 3.41 -2.65 -11.16
C LYS A 109 2.31 -1.61 -11.11
N VAL A 110 1.07 -1.99 -11.44
CA VAL A 110 -0.08 -1.06 -11.40
C VAL A 110 -0.31 -0.54 -9.98
N ILE A 111 -0.23 -1.41 -8.97
CA ILE A 111 -0.36 -1.01 -7.55
C ILE A 111 0.75 -0.03 -7.17
N SER A 112 2.00 -0.32 -7.53
CA SER A 112 3.14 0.58 -7.26
C SER A 112 2.99 1.92 -7.97
N ILE A 113 2.54 1.95 -9.23
CA ILE A 113 2.30 3.20 -9.97
C ILE A 113 1.20 4.01 -9.29
N LYS A 114 0.07 3.38 -8.96
CA LYS A 114 -1.02 4.05 -8.23
C LYS A 114 -0.57 4.59 -6.88
N ALA A 115 0.37 3.91 -6.20
CA ALA A 115 0.92 4.41 -4.94
C ALA A 115 1.80 5.66 -5.12
N LEU A 116 2.32 5.92 -6.33
CA LEU A 116 3.03 7.17 -6.66
C LEU A 116 2.08 8.30 -7.05
N GLU A 117 0.81 8.00 -7.32
CA GLU A 117 -0.21 8.99 -7.66
C GLU A 117 -0.77 9.63 -6.39
N GLY A 118 -0.94 10.95 -6.42
CA GLY A 118 -1.54 11.71 -5.32
C GLY A 118 -0.58 12.71 -4.68
N ASP A 119 -1.17 13.61 -3.88
CA ASP A 119 -0.45 14.64 -3.17
C ASP A 119 -0.09 14.17 -1.77
N CYS A 120 1.13 14.47 -1.35
CA CYS A 120 1.55 14.26 0.02
C CYS A 120 1.07 15.42 0.91
N PRO A 121 0.49 15.12 2.08
CA PRO A 121 0.06 16.18 2.99
C PRO A 121 1.27 17.03 3.40
N LEU A 122 1.10 18.36 3.37
CA LEU A 122 2.07 19.31 3.91
C LEU A 122 2.07 19.23 5.43
N ILE A 123 2.74 18.24 5.98
CA ILE A 123 2.90 18.13 7.43
C ILE A 123 4.01 19.09 7.80
N GLN A 124 3.63 20.26 8.32
CA GLN A 124 4.56 21.26 8.79
C GLN A 124 5.52 20.58 9.76
N SER A 125 6.78 20.49 9.33
CA SER A 125 7.84 19.96 10.17
C SER A 125 8.16 21.06 11.19
N SER A 126 7.57 20.94 12.39
CA SER A 126 8.01 21.69 13.57
C SER A 126 9.47 21.39 13.90
#